data_AF-A0A4R2J618-F1
#
_entry.id   AF-A0A4R2J618-F1
#
_cell.length_a   1.000
_cell.length_b   1.000
_cell.length_c   1.000
_cell.angle_alpha   90.00
_cell.angle_beta   90.00
_cell.angle_gamma   90.00
#
_symmetry.space_group_name_H-M   'P 1'
#
loop_
_entity.id
_entity.type
_entity.pdbx_description
1 polymer ?
#
loop_
_entity_poly.entity_id
_entity_poly.type
_entity_poly.pdbx_seq_one_letter_code
_entity_poly.pdbx_strand_id
1 'polypeptide(L)'
;MVWNIPYLLWALAAALGIALVATACTWPVAARQRRRHEALVRDAVTRMCAQCAGRPTGLRRLGRDVVDILIRQDRLEDAPEDAALLVSADAVTSDHSLSREENPPDDTIWQQPGRVPRVAEHPEVADLCDRTRRTMEHRISRARLVLDHAARFRAPEDEDCRDRLRAAFDCAIEEMRATEEMRATEEMRAAGEQGDALGALCALTHIDLPVPDDGVPGQADVPALRAQVNALARLALRHRAAIATYKENA
;
A
#
# COMPACT_ATOMS: atom_id res chain seq x y z
N MET A 1 69.53 -14.70 6.54
CA MET A 1 68.16 -14.15 6.49
C MET A 1 68.22 -12.64 6.75
N VAL A 2 68.73 -11.87 5.79
CA VAL A 2 68.70 -10.40 5.87
C VAL A 2 67.49 -9.95 5.06
N TRP A 3 66.58 -9.32 5.77
CA TRP A 3 65.19 -9.12 5.39
C TRP A 3 65.01 -8.19 4.19
N ASN A 4 63.95 -8.48 3.42
CA ASN A 4 63.42 -7.74 2.27
C ASN A 4 62.75 -6.41 2.67
N ILE A 5 63.29 -5.72 3.68
CA ILE A 5 62.76 -4.48 4.29
C ILE A 5 62.48 -3.38 3.24
N PRO A 6 63.36 -3.08 2.26
CA PRO A 6 63.08 -2.04 1.28
C PRO A 6 61.89 -2.39 0.37
N TYR A 7 61.75 -3.66 -0.04
CA TYR A 7 60.62 -4.10 -0.85
C TYR A 7 59.29 -4.05 -0.08
N LEU A 8 59.32 -4.38 1.22
CA LEU A 8 58.17 -4.29 2.11
C LEU A 8 57.70 -2.83 2.29
N LEU A 9 58.64 -1.89 2.45
CA LEU A 9 58.33 -0.46 2.55
C LEU A 9 57.76 0.11 1.25
N TRP A 10 58.30 -0.28 0.10
CA TRP A 10 57.76 0.13 -1.21
C TRP A 10 56.37 -0.45 -1.47
N ALA A 11 56.12 -1.71 -1.11
CA ALA A 11 54.80 -2.31 -1.24
C ALA A 11 53.76 -1.62 -0.34
N LEU A 12 54.14 -1.27 0.90
CA LEU A 12 53.30 -0.49 1.82
C LEU A 12 52.99 0.91 1.28
N ALA A 13 53.99 1.61 0.76
CA ALA A 13 53.82 2.94 0.17
C ALA A 13 52.89 2.90 -1.07
N ALA A 14 53.07 1.90 -1.94
CA ALA A 14 52.21 1.69 -3.09
C ALA A 14 50.77 1.35 -2.68
N ALA A 15 50.59 0.46 -1.71
CA ALA A 15 49.27 0.10 -1.19
C ALA A 15 48.56 1.31 -0.56
N LEU A 16 49.28 2.15 0.20
CA LEU A 16 48.75 3.39 0.77
C LEU A 16 48.36 4.39 -0.31
N GLY A 17 49.20 4.54 -1.35
CA GLY A 17 48.89 5.38 -2.51
C GLY A 17 47.64 4.92 -3.25
N ILE A 18 47.50 3.62 -3.50
CA ILE A 18 46.30 3.03 -4.12
C ILE A 18 45.07 3.27 -3.24
N ALA A 19 45.18 3.05 -1.92
CA ALA A 19 44.08 3.28 -0.98
C ALA A 19 43.64 4.76 -0.95
N LEU A 20 44.59 5.69 -0.98
CA LEU A 20 44.32 7.14 -1.04
C LEU A 20 43.64 7.54 -2.35
N VAL A 21 44.09 7.01 -3.49
CA VAL A 21 43.46 7.28 -4.79
C VAL A 21 42.06 6.68 -4.85
N ALA A 22 41.88 5.43 -4.37
CA ALA A 22 40.58 4.79 -4.33
C ALA A 22 39.59 5.53 -3.43
N THR A 23 40.02 5.99 -2.25
CA THR A 23 39.20 6.81 -1.35
C THR A 23 38.90 8.20 -1.94
N ALA A 24 39.88 8.85 -2.58
CA ALA A 24 39.68 10.13 -3.25
C ALA A 24 38.69 10.04 -4.43
N CYS A 25 38.69 8.93 -5.18
CA CYS A 25 37.74 8.70 -6.28
C CYS A 25 36.33 8.36 -5.79
N THR A 26 36.19 7.68 -4.64
CA THR A 26 34.89 7.26 -4.11
C THR A 26 34.19 8.35 -3.29
N TRP A 27 34.95 9.22 -2.62
CA TRP A 27 34.41 10.32 -1.82
C TRP A 27 33.43 11.26 -2.56
N PRO A 28 33.74 11.77 -3.77
CA PRO A 28 32.80 12.66 -4.49
C PRO A 28 31.55 11.92 -4.94
N VAL A 29 31.64 10.62 -5.25
CA VAL A 29 30.47 9.79 -5.59
C VAL A 29 29.59 9.61 -4.37
N ALA A 30 30.16 9.23 -3.23
CA ALA A 30 29.45 9.10 -1.96
C ALA A 30 28.82 10.43 -1.51
N ALA A 31 29.53 11.55 -1.65
CA ALA A 31 29.02 12.87 -1.34
C ALA A 31 27.84 13.28 -2.24
N ARG A 32 27.92 13.01 -3.55
CA ARG A 32 26.81 13.24 -4.50
C ARG A 32 25.60 12.37 -4.18
N GLN A 33 25.81 11.09 -3.88
CA GLN A 33 24.75 10.18 -3.47
C GLN A 33 24.06 10.66 -2.18
N ARG A 34 24.84 11.08 -1.18
CA ARG A 34 24.31 11.63 0.07
C ARG A 34 23.46 12.88 -0.16
N ARG A 35 23.93 13.83 -0.97
CA ARG A 35 23.17 15.05 -1.31
C ARG A 35 21.88 14.74 -2.05
N ARG A 36 21.91 13.80 -3.01
CA ARG A 36 20.71 13.35 -3.72
C ARG A 36 19.72 12.69 -2.78
N HIS A 37 20.19 11.83 -1.90
CA HIS A 37 19.34 11.17 -0.92
C HIS A 37 18.73 12.17 0.07
N GLU A 38 19.50 13.13 0.57
CA GLU A 38 18.99 14.23 1.40
C GLU A 38 17.90 15.04 0.67
N ALA A 39 18.11 15.36 -0.61
CA ALA A 39 17.12 16.08 -1.41
C ALA A 39 15.83 15.27 -1.60
N LEU A 40 15.94 13.95 -1.85
CA LEU A 40 14.78 13.06 -1.97
C LEU A 40 14.01 12.93 -0.66
N VAL A 41 14.72 12.81 0.47
CA VAL A 41 14.11 12.74 1.80
C VAL A 41 13.38 14.04 2.11
N ARG A 42 13.98 15.19 1.81
CA ARG A 42 13.36 16.51 2.00
C ARG A 42 12.12 16.70 1.12
N ASP A 43 12.21 16.33 -0.15
CA ASP A 43 11.04 16.37 -1.05
C ASP A 43 9.91 15.47 -0.53
N ALA A 44 10.24 14.24 -0.10
CA ALA A 44 9.28 13.30 0.45
C ALA A 44 8.56 13.85 1.69
N VAL A 45 9.29 14.36 2.69
CA VAL A 45 8.68 14.92 3.89
C VAL A 45 7.87 16.17 3.58
N THR A 46 8.36 17.06 2.72
CA THR A 46 7.61 18.24 2.28
C THR A 46 6.25 17.85 1.66
N ARG A 47 6.22 16.83 0.81
CA ARG A 47 4.96 16.34 0.23
C ARG A 47 4.06 15.66 1.24
N MET A 48 4.61 14.83 2.13
CA MET A 48 3.84 14.21 3.22
C MET A 48 3.22 15.29 4.14
N CYS A 49 3.97 16.33 4.47
CA CYS A 49 3.50 17.50 5.21
C CYS A 49 2.35 18.21 4.50
N ALA A 50 2.46 18.42 3.17
CA ALA A 50 1.39 19.00 2.39
C ALA A 50 0.13 18.10 2.36
N GLN A 51 0.32 16.78 2.29
CA GLN A 51 -0.76 15.79 2.34
C GLN A 51 -1.50 15.79 3.69
N CYS A 52 -0.78 15.98 4.80
CA CYS A 52 -1.37 16.10 6.14
C CYS A 52 -2.42 17.22 6.25
N ALA A 53 -2.32 18.26 5.41
CA ALA A 53 -3.27 19.37 5.38
C ALA A 53 -4.41 19.18 4.36
N GLY A 54 -4.47 18.03 3.67
CA GLY A 54 -5.31 17.81 2.50
C GLY A 54 -6.08 16.47 2.49
N ARG A 55 -6.85 16.27 1.40
CA ARG A 55 -7.74 15.11 1.15
C ARG A 55 -6.98 13.82 0.79
N PRO A 56 -7.61 12.63 0.90
CA PRO A 56 -7.04 11.36 0.46
C PRO A 56 -6.55 11.38 -1.00
N THR A 57 -5.50 10.61 -1.28
CA THR A 57 -4.95 10.45 -2.64
C THR A 57 -5.94 9.75 -3.59
N GLY A 58 -5.74 9.92 -4.90
CA GLY A 58 -6.68 9.45 -5.93
C GLY A 58 -6.96 7.94 -5.88
N LEU A 59 -5.92 7.10 -5.72
CA LEU A 59 -6.11 5.64 -5.71
C LEU A 59 -6.77 5.15 -4.42
N ARG A 60 -6.45 5.76 -3.29
CA ARG A 60 -7.08 5.40 -2.01
C ARG A 60 -8.55 5.81 -1.97
N ARG A 61 -8.85 7.01 -2.45
CA ARG A 61 -10.23 7.46 -2.62
C ARG A 61 -11.00 6.51 -3.53
N LEU A 62 -10.44 6.10 -4.65
CA LEU A 62 -11.07 5.13 -5.54
C LEU A 62 -11.29 3.77 -4.86
N GLY A 63 -10.32 3.27 -4.09
CA GLY A 63 -10.49 2.04 -3.31
C GLY A 63 -11.62 2.15 -2.28
N ARG A 64 -11.69 3.26 -1.54
CA ARG A 64 -12.78 3.58 -0.61
C ARG A 64 -14.14 3.61 -1.30
N ASP A 65 -14.24 4.35 -2.40
CA ASP A 65 -15.47 4.50 -3.18
C ASP A 65 -15.98 3.14 -3.71
N VAL A 66 -15.06 2.25 -4.15
CA VAL A 66 -15.43 0.91 -4.61
C VAL A 66 -15.89 0.01 -3.46
N VAL A 67 -15.26 0.08 -2.28
CA VAL A 67 -15.70 -0.69 -1.10
C VAL A 67 -17.07 -0.21 -0.60
N ASP A 68 -17.31 1.10 -0.61
CA ASP A 68 -18.62 1.66 -0.28
C ASP A 68 -19.72 1.16 -1.22
N ILE A 69 -19.40 0.99 -2.51
CA ILE A 69 -20.32 0.39 -3.48
C ILE A 69 -20.56 -1.08 -3.17
N LEU A 70 -19.52 -1.86 -2.88
CA LEU A 70 -19.65 -3.27 -2.49
C LEU A 70 -20.57 -3.43 -1.28
N ILE A 71 -20.45 -2.56 -0.27
CA ILE A 71 -21.33 -2.59 0.92
C ILE A 71 -22.78 -2.30 0.54
N ARG A 72 -23.04 -1.27 -0.29
CA ARG A 72 -24.41 -0.95 -0.73
C ARG A 72 -25.01 -2.08 -1.56
N GLN A 73 -24.22 -2.68 -2.44
CA GLN A 73 -24.62 -3.85 -3.23
C GLN A 73 -24.95 -5.04 -2.34
N ASP A 74 -24.13 -5.34 -1.32
CA ASP A 74 -24.38 -6.43 -0.38
C ASP A 74 -25.68 -6.24 0.41
N ARG A 75 -26.06 -4.99 0.69
CA ARG A 75 -27.33 -4.61 1.33
C ARG A 75 -28.53 -4.55 0.39
N LEU A 76 -28.34 -4.84 -0.90
CA LEU A 76 -29.36 -4.70 -1.96
C LEU A 76 -29.97 -3.30 -2.04
N GLU A 77 -29.25 -2.28 -1.57
CA GLU A 77 -29.66 -0.88 -1.72
C GLU A 77 -29.54 -0.48 -3.20
N ASP A 78 -30.38 0.45 -3.66
CA ASP A 78 -30.28 0.99 -5.02
C ASP A 78 -28.91 1.67 -5.19
N ALA A 79 -27.94 0.91 -5.69
CA ALA A 79 -26.63 1.41 -6.03
C ALA A 79 -26.79 2.28 -7.28
N PRO A 80 -26.21 3.50 -7.30
CA PRO A 80 -26.23 4.32 -8.50
C PRO A 80 -25.64 3.53 -9.67
N GLU A 81 -26.22 3.67 -10.87
CA GLU A 81 -25.75 3.00 -12.09
C GLU A 81 -24.26 3.27 -12.37
N ASP A 82 -23.70 4.30 -11.73
CA ASP A 82 -22.33 4.81 -11.70
C ASP A 82 -21.22 3.82 -11.27
N ALA A 83 -21.54 2.61 -10.79
CA ALA A 83 -20.50 1.58 -10.62
C ALA A 83 -19.77 1.27 -11.94
N ALA A 84 -20.42 1.49 -13.09
CA ALA A 84 -19.81 1.40 -14.42
C ALA A 84 -18.90 2.60 -14.76
N LEU A 85 -19.07 3.76 -14.11
CA LEU A 85 -18.30 4.98 -14.36
C LEU A 85 -16.97 5.02 -13.58
N LEU A 86 -16.87 4.37 -12.43
CA LEU A 86 -15.62 4.28 -11.64
C LEU A 86 -14.57 3.36 -12.26
N VAL A 87 -14.97 2.52 -13.22
CA VAL A 87 -14.10 1.58 -13.96
C VAL A 87 -13.54 2.21 -15.25
N SER A 88 -13.87 3.48 -15.53
CA SER A 88 -13.58 4.10 -16.83
C SER A 88 -12.08 4.27 -17.12
N ALA A 89 -11.64 3.55 -18.15
CA ALA A 89 -10.48 3.68 -19.02
C ALA A 89 -9.09 3.15 -18.58
N ASP A 90 -8.65 3.32 -17.33
CA ASP A 90 -7.28 2.90 -16.94
C ASP A 90 -7.22 1.50 -16.31
N ALA A 91 -8.32 1.05 -15.69
CA ALA A 91 -8.43 -0.27 -15.04
C ALA A 91 -8.58 -1.45 -16.03
N VAL A 92 -8.94 -1.16 -17.29
CA VAL A 92 -9.22 -2.17 -18.34
C VAL A 92 -8.07 -2.28 -19.35
N THR A 93 -7.14 -1.33 -19.42
CA THR A 93 -6.13 -1.26 -20.51
C THR A 93 -4.71 -1.65 -20.12
N SER A 94 -4.37 -1.73 -18.82
CA SER A 94 -3.06 -2.22 -18.41
C SER A 94 -3.04 -3.75 -18.32
N ASP A 95 -2.74 -4.36 -19.45
CA ASP A 95 -2.31 -5.75 -19.59
C ASP A 95 -1.00 -5.93 -18.81
N HIS A 96 -1.10 -6.30 -17.53
CA HIS A 96 0.02 -6.90 -16.78
C HIS A 96 -0.23 -8.39 -16.63
N SER A 97 -0.40 -9.05 -17.77
CA SER A 97 -0.16 -10.48 -17.92
C SER A 97 1.35 -10.75 -17.86
N LEU A 98 1.93 -10.66 -16.67
CA LEU A 98 3.24 -11.24 -16.38
C LEU A 98 3.08 -12.36 -15.36
N SER A 99 2.68 -13.52 -15.89
CA SER A 99 3.12 -14.84 -15.43
C SER A 99 2.58 -15.34 -14.08
N ARG A 100 1.33 -15.81 -14.09
CA ARG A 100 0.89 -17.03 -13.37
C ARG A 100 -0.46 -17.44 -13.97
N GLU A 101 -0.72 -18.73 -14.14
CA GLU A 101 -2.09 -19.22 -14.34
C GLU A 101 -2.91 -18.79 -13.12
N GLU A 102 -3.49 -17.59 -13.15
CA GLU A 102 -4.55 -17.22 -12.22
C GLU A 102 -5.74 -18.06 -12.64
N ASN A 103 -6.01 -19.11 -11.85
CA ASN A 103 -7.29 -19.80 -11.92
C ASN A 103 -8.38 -18.73 -11.91
N PRO A 104 -9.36 -18.80 -12.84
CA PRO A 104 -10.48 -17.90 -12.80
C PRO A 104 -11.11 -17.97 -11.40
N PRO A 105 -11.46 -16.82 -10.81
CA PRO A 105 -12.00 -16.82 -9.48
C PRO A 105 -13.31 -17.61 -9.41
N ASP A 106 -13.50 -18.33 -8.30
CA ASP A 106 -14.61 -19.26 -8.12
C ASP A 106 -15.89 -18.55 -7.66
N ASP A 107 -16.72 -18.14 -8.63
CA ASP A 107 -18.01 -17.49 -8.39
C ASP A 107 -19.14 -18.48 -8.03
N THR A 108 -18.86 -19.78 -7.87
CA THR A 108 -19.91 -20.79 -7.63
C THR A 108 -20.72 -20.54 -6.37
N ILE A 109 -20.13 -19.88 -5.37
CA ILE A 109 -20.80 -19.47 -4.14
C ILE A 109 -21.98 -18.51 -4.37
N TRP A 110 -21.93 -17.72 -5.44
CA TRP A 110 -22.95 -16.72 -5.81
C TRP A 110 -23.99 -17.27 -6.79
N GLN A 111 -23.72 -18.44 -7.38
CA GLN A 111 -24.60 -19.09 -8.36
C GLN A 111 -25.60 -20.05 -7.70
N GLN A 112 -25.69 -20.06 -6.36
CA GLN A 112 -26.59 -20.94 -5.61
C GLN A 112 -28.06 -20.52 -5.81
N PRO A 113 -28.92 -21.37 -6.40
CA PRO A 113 -30.33 -21.03 -6.65
C PRO A 113 -31.07 -20.68 -5.36
N GLY A 114 -31.87 -19.60 -5.41
CA GLY A 114 -32.73 -19.17 -4.29
C GLY A 114 -32.00 -18.51 -3.12
N ARG A 115 -30.67 -18.40 -3.15
CA ARG A 115 -29.87 -17.68 -2.15
C ARG A 115 -29.48 -16.31 -2.69
N VAL A 116 -29.67 -15.26 -1.88
CA VAL A 116 -29.19 -13.91 -2.20
C VAL A 116 -27.65 -13.95 -2.23
N PRO A 117 -26.98 -13.54 -3.33
CA PRO A 117 -25.52 -13.46 -3.37
C PRO A 117 -25.00 -12.42 -2.38
N ARG A 118 -24.09 -12.81 -1.48
CA ARG A 118 -23.45 -11.91 -0.50
C ARG A 118 -21.98 -11.73 -0.84
N VAL A 119 -21.51 -10.48 -0.91
CA VAL A 119 -20.10 -10.16 -1.16
C VAL A 119 -19.24 -10.70 -0.02
N ALA A 120 -19.69 -10.52 1.22
CA ALA A 120 -18.93 -10.90 2.41
C ALA A 120 -18.58 -12.40 2.45
N GLU A 121 -19.35 -13.25 1.76
CA GLU A 121 -19.11 -14.69 1.69
C GLU A 121 -18.02 -15.07 0.67
N HIS A 122 -17.58 -14.13 -0.17
CA HIS A 122 -16.61 -14.38 -1.21
C HIS A 122 -15.17 -14.45 -0.66
N PRO A 123 -14.43 -15.54 -0.92
CA PRO A 123 -13.09 -15.75 -0.33
C PRO A 123 -12.10 -14.64 -0.69
N GLU A 124 -12.24 -14.05 -1.89
CA GLU A 124 -11.42 -12.89 -2.28
C GLU A 124 -11.55 -11.68 -1.36
N VAL A 125 -12.65 -11.50 -0.61
CA VAL A 125 -12.78 -10.37 0.32
C VAL A 125 -11.77 -10.49 1.45
N ALA A 126 -11.60 -11.68 2.01
CA ALA A 126 -10.58 -11.93 3.04
C ALA A 126 -9.17 -11.71 2.48
N ASP A 127 -8.89 -12.20 1.27
CA ASP A 127 -7.60 -12.00 0.60
C ASP A 127 -7.34 -10.52 0.27
N LEU A 128 -8.35 -9.77 -0.13
CA LEU A 128 -8.25 -8.34 -0.41
C LEU A 128 -8.05 -7.54 0.87
N CYS A 129 -8.74 -7.91 1.95
CA CYS A 129 -8.52 -7.34 3.28
C CYS A 129 -7.07 -7.53 3.73
N ASP A 130 -6.55 -8.76 3.65
CA ASP A 130 -5.18 -9.09 4.04
C ASP A 130 -4.13 -8.36 3.19
N ARG A 131 -4.34 -8.32 1.87
CA ARG A 131 -3.46 -7.57 0.95
C ARG A 131 -3.48 -6.07 1.26
N THR A 132 -4.65 -5.50 1.49
CA THR A 132 -4.81 -4.07 1.82
C THR A 132 -4.06 -3.74 3.10
N ARG A 133 -4.24 -4.54 4.15
CA ARG A 133 -3.53 -4.40 5.43
C ARG A 133 -2.01 -4.43 5.25
N ARG A 134 -1.45 -5.44 4.57
CA ARG A 134 0.00 -5.54 4.33
C ARG A 134 0.54 -4.33 3.56
N THR A 135 -0.21 -3.84 2.56
CA THR A 135 0.17 -2.62 1.82
C THR A 135 0.18 -1.39 2.75
N MET A 136 -0.77 -1.28 3.67
CA MET A 136 -0.79 -0.20 4.66
C MET A 136 0.40 -0.27 5.62
N GLU A 137 0.70 -1.44 6.17
CA GLU A 137 1.87 -1.67 7.02
C GLU A 137 3.17 -1.27 6.32
N HIS A 138 3.34 -1.70 5.06
CA HIS A 138 4.50 -1.34 4.26
C HIS A 138 4.58 0.18 4.02
N ARG A 139 3.46 0.83 3.69
CA ARG A 139 3.41 2.30 3.51
C ARG A 139 3.81 3.04 4.79
N ILE A 140 3.27 2.64 5.94
CA ILE A 140 3.59 3.23 7.25
C ILE A 140 5.07 3.02 7.57
N SER A 141 5.59 1.80 7.41
CA SER A 141 6.98 1.45 7.67
C SER A 141 7.95 2.28 6.81
N ARG A 142 7.69 2.38 5.50
CA ARG A 142 8.49 3.20 4.58
C ARG A 142 8.42 4.69 4.91
N ALA A 143 7.26 5.21 5.27
CA ALA A 143 7.11 6.61 5.65
C ALA A 143 7.87 6.93 6.94
N ARG A 144 7.82 6.04 7.95
CA ARG A 144 8.63 6.15 9.16
C ARG A 144 10.13 6.14 8.88
N LEU A 145 10.58 5.25 7.99
CA LEU A 145 11.98 5.23 7.55
C LEU A 145 12.40 6.58 6.93
N VAL A 146 11.55 7.19 6.11
CA VAL A 146 11.80 8.52 5.53
C VAL A 146 11.91 9.59 6.63
N LEU A 147 11.02 9.58 7.62
CA LEU A 147 11.08 10.49 8.77
C LEU A 147 12.36 10.31 9.60
N ASP A 148 12.78 9.08 9.84
CA ASP A 148 14.03 8.76 10.55
C ASP A 148 15.25 9.26 9.79
N HIS A 149 15.26 9.11 8.45
CA HIS A 149 16.30 9.69 7.61
C HIS A 149 16.29 11.22 7.65
N ALA A 150 15.12 11.86 7.62
CA ALA A 150 15.00 13.31 7.69
C ALA A 150 15.57 13.88 9.00
N ALA A 151 15.33 13.19 10.12
CA ALA A 151 15.93 13.53 11.42
C ALA A 151 17.46 13.45 11.38
N ARG A 152 18.03 12.41 10.77
CA ARG A 152 19.49 12.24 10.62
C ARG A 152 20.14 13.31 9.76
N PHE A 153 19.45 13.80 8.73
CA PHE A 153 19.94 14.86 7.87
C PHE A 153 19.75 16.27 8.44
N ARG A 154 19.10 16.41 9.60
CA ARG A 154 18.72 17.71 10.18
C ARG A 154 18.03 18.60 9.14
N ALA A 155 17.13 18.00 8.37
CA ALA A 155 16.34 18.75 7.41
C ALA A 155 15.65 19.91 8.14
N PRO A 156 15.66 21.14 7.60
CA PRO A 156 15.10 22.33 8.25
C PRO A 156 13.56 22.33 8.24
N GLU A 157 12.95 21.19 7.97
CA GLU A 157 11.51 21.02 8.02
C GLU A 157 11.03 21.20 9.44
N ASP A 158 9.88 21.87 9.55
CA ASP A 158 9.20 22.18 10.79
C ASP A 158 9.10 20.92 11.67
N GLU A 159 9.73 20.96 12.85
CA GLU A 159 9.66 19.89 13.85
C GLU A 159 8.20 19.51 14.13
N ASP A 160 7.32 20.52 14.16
CA ASP A 160 5.88 20.35 14.35
C ASP A 160 5.22 19.56 13.22
N CYS A 161 5.71 19.68 11.96
CA CYS A 161 5.19 18.85 10.88
C CYS A 161 5.57 17.38 11.05
N ARG A 162 6.82 17.09 11.40
CA ARG A 162 7.28 15.71 11.57
C ARG A 162 6.56 15.02 12.72
N ASP A 163 6.26 15.73 13.79
CA ASP A 163 5.51 15.18 14.92
C ASP A 163 4.04 14.94 14.57
N ARG A 164 3.40 15.83 13.78
CA ARG A 164 2.07 15.55 13.21
C ARG A 164 2.05 14.31 12.32
N LEU A 165 3.07 14.13 11.48
CA LEU A 165 3.20 12.94 10.64
C LEU A 165 3.34 11.67 11.47
N ARG A 166 4.17 11.69 12.51
CA ARG A 166 4.32 10.56 13.45
C ARG A 166 2.99 10.21 14.12
N ALA A 167 2.30 11.20 14.67
CA ALA A 167 1.00 11.02 15.31
C ALA A 167 -0.03 10.44 14.35
N ALA A 168 -0.07 10.91 13.10
CA ALA A 168 -0.95 10.34 12.07
C ALA A 168 -0.63 8.86 11.79
N PHE A 169 0.66 8.49 11.72
CA PHE A 169 1.07 7.09 11.56
C PHE A 169 0.78 6.22 12.78
N ASP A 170 0.92 6.75 13.99
CA ASP A 170 0.53 6.03 15.21
C ASP A 170 -0.99 5.80 15.25
N CYS A 171 -1.79 6.81 14.94
CA CYS A 171 -3.25 6.69 14.83
C CYS A 171 -3.66 5.61 13.82
N ALA A 172 -3.04 5.62 12.64
CA ALA A 172 -3.30 4.60 11.62
C ALA A 172 -2.95 3.17 12.07
N ILE A 173 -1.89 2.99 12.89
CA ILE A 173 -1.56 1.68 13.46
C ILE A 173 -2.63 1.23 14.45
N GLU A 174 -3.07 2.11 15.33
CA GLU A 174 -4.11 1.77 16.30
C GLU A 174 -5.45 1.45 15.61
N GLU A 175 -5.81 2.16 14.54
CA GLU A 175 -7.00 1.85 13.72
C GLU A 175 -6.87 0.49 13.02
N MET A 176 -5.70 0.15 12.48
CA MET A 176 -5.45 -1.19 11.91
C MET A 176 -5.57 -2.30 12.96
N ARG A 177 -5.02 -2.09 14.17
CA ARG A 177 -5.13 -3.05 15.28
C ARG A 177 -6.57 -3.23 15.72
N ALA A 178 -7.33 -2.15 15.88
CA ALA A 178 -8.75 -2.21 16.21
C ALA A 178 -9.52 -3.02 15.15
N THR A 179 -9.16 -2.89 13.87
CA THR A 179 -9.74 -3.68 12.78
C THR A 179 -9.40 -5.18 12.90
N GLU A 180 -8.17 -5.52 13.28
CA GLU A 180 -7.78 -6.92 13.53
C GLU A 180 -8.49 -7.51 14.76
N GLU A 181 -8.62 -6.73 15.84
CA GLU A 181 -9.32 -7.15 17.06
C GLU A 181 -10.81 -7.39 16.79
N MET A 182 -11.47 -6.51 16.03
CA MET A 182 -12.84 -6.72 15.55
C MET A 182 -12.96 -8.05 14.81
N ARG A 183 -12.07 -8.29 13.84
CA ARG A 183 -12.07 -9.55 13.08
C ARG A 183 -11.86 -10.78 13.97
N ALA A 184 -10.93 -10.73 14.92
CA ALA A 184 -10.68 -11.82 15.85
C ALA A 184 -11.87 -12.07 16.79
N THR A 185 -12.53 -11.02 17.29
CA THR A 185 -13.71 -11.16 18.15
C THR A 185 -14.95 -11.66 17.40
N GLU A 186 -15.11 -11.31 16.13
CA GLU A 186 -16.18 -11.81 15.26
C GLU A 186 -15.93 -13.25 14.81
N GLU A 187 -14.70 -13.60 14.43
CA GLU A 187 -14.30 -14.98 14.15
C GLU A 187 -14.52 -15.90 15.37
N MET A 188 -14.32 -15.41 16.60
CA MET A 188 -14.63 -16.15 17.83
C MET A 188 -16.13 -16.25 18.15
N ARG A 189 -16.94 -15.26 17.74
CA ARG A 189 -18.40 -15.30 17.94
C ARG A 189 -19.10 -16.21 16.93
N ALA A 190 -18.47 -16.41 15.78
CA ALA A 190 -19.10 -17.04 14.64
C ALA A 190 -18.29 -18.23 14.12
N ALA A 191 -18.32 -19.34 14.87
CA ALA A 191 -17.95 -20.66 14.36
C ALA A 191 -19.00 -21.21 13.33
N GLY A 192 -19.67 -20.32 12.58
CA GLY A 192 -20.75 -20.63 11.66
C GLY A 192 -21.18 -19.48 10.73
N GLU A 193 -20.83 -18.23 11.05
CA GLU A 193 -21.02 -17.06 10.18
C GLU A 193 -19.62 -16.50 9.89
N GLN A 194 -19.24 -16.34 8.63
CA GLN A 194 -17.92 -15.79 8.29
C GLN A 194 -17.80 -14.38 8.88
N GLY A 195 -16.79 -14.15 9.73
CA GLY A 195 -16.52 -12.82 10.31
C GLY A 195 -16.43 -11.74 9.23
N ASP A 196 -16.84 -10.51 9.52
CA ASP A 196 -17.17 -9.51 8.50
C ASP A 196 -15.90 -8.91 7.85
N ALA A 197 -15.29 -9.70 6.95
CA ALA A 197 -14.12 -9.31 6.16
C ALA A 197 -14.40 -8.08 5.30
N LEU A 198 -15.66 -7.85 4.92
CA LEU A 198 -16.07 -6.65 4.17
C LEU A 198 -16.07 -5.42 5.07
N GLY A 199 -16.56 -5.54 6.31
CA GLY A 199 -16.46 -4.52 7.35
C GLY A 199 -15.01 -4.15 7.67
N ALA A 200 -14.13 -5.15 7.82
CA ALA A 200 -12.71 -4.93 8.04
C ALA A 200 -12.03 -4.23 6.85
N LEU A 201 -12.33 -4.66 5.62
CA LEU A 201 -11.84 -4.02 4.40
C LEU A 201 -12.32 -2.56 4.27
N CYS A 202 -13.56 -2.28 4.68
CA CYS A 202 -14.11 -0.93 4.75
C CYS A 202 -13.32 -0.05 5.73
N ALA A 203 -13.12 -0.54 6.95
CA ALA A 203 -12.32 0.17 7.95
C ALA A 203 -10.92 0.48 7.41
N LEU A 204 -10.21 -0.51 6.84
CA LEU A 204 -8.86 -0.32 6.28
C LEU A 204 -8.80 0.72 5.15
N THR A 205 -9.77 0.72 4.23
CA THR A 205 -9.81 1.71 3.13
C THR A 205 -10.15 3.12 3.58
N HIS A 206 -10.70 3.27 4.79
CA HIS A 206 -11.03 4.55 5.40
C HIS A 206 -9.88 5.19 6.19
N ILE A 207 -8.85 4.42 6.56
CA ILE A 207 -7.68 4.93 7.27
C ILE A 207 -6.87 5.83 6.34
N ASP A 208 -6.80 7.12 6.64
CA ASP A 208 -6.08 8.11 5.83
C ASP A 208 -4.60 8.19 6.24
N LEU A 209 -3.70 7.89 5.30
CA LEU A 209 -2.25 8.03 5.49
C LEU A 209 -1.75 9.27 4.76
N PRO A 210 -0.95 10.12 5.42
CA PRO A 210 -0.35 11.31 4.80
C PRO A 210 0.86 10.94 3.91
N VAL A 211 0.68 10.01 2.99
CA VAL A 211 1.70 9.54 2.04
C VAL A 211 1.19 9.79 0.62
N PRO A 212 1.75 10.75 -0.12
CA PRO A 212 1.35 11.01 -1.51
C PRO A 212 1.60 9.77 -2.38
N ASP A 213 0.72 9.52 -3.35
CA ASP A 213 0.90 8.42 -4.30
C ASP A 213 2.01 8.74 -5.32
N ASP A 214 2.31 10.02 -5.54
CA ASP A 214 3.41 10.50 -6.37
C ASP A 214 4.67 10.81 -5.55
N GLY A 215 5.82 10.33 -6.03
CA GLY A 215 7.10 10.50 -5.35
C GLY A 215 7.36 9.50 -4.23
N VAL A 216 8.50 9.65 -3.56
CA VAL A 216 8.93 8.74 -2.50
C VAL A 216 8.20 9.11 -1.20
N PRO A 217 7.69 8.13 -0.42
CA PRO A 217 7.76 6.69 -0.66
C PRO A 217 6.58 6.11 -1.47
N GLY A 218 5.48 6.84 -1.66
CA GLY A 218 4.22 6.25 -2.14
C GLY A 218 4.25 5.68 -3.56
N GLN A 219 5.12 6.16 -4.45
CA GLN A 219 5.30 5.61 -5.79
C GLN A 219 5.64 4.11 -5.78
N ALA A 220 6.33 3.64 -4.73
CA ALA A 220 6.70 2.24 -4.59
C ALA A 220 5.50 1.32 -4.28
N ASP A 221 4.37 1.89 -3.87
CA ASP A 221 3.15 1.16 -3.51
C ASP A 221 2.04 1.30 -4.56
N VAL A 222 2.18 2.22 -5.52
CA VAL A 222 1.21 2.45 -6.61
C VAL A 222 0.83 1.16 -7.37
N PRO A 223 1.76 0.28 -7.77
CA PRO A 223 1.39 -0.95 -8.47
C PRO A 223 0.49 -1.87 -7.62
N ALA A 224 0.80 -2.00 -6.32
CA ALA A 224 0.01 -2.83 -5.41
C ALA A 224 -1.39 -2.24 -5.16
N LEU A 225 -1.48 -0.92 -4.97
CA LEU A 225 -2.75 -0.21 -4.79
C LEU A 225 -3.63 -0.32 -6.03
N ARG A 226 -3.06 -0.13 -7.23
CA ARG A 226 -3.79 -0.31 -8.50
C ARG A 226 -4.31 -1.73 -8.64
N ALA A 227 -3.49 -2.74 -8.34
CA ALA A 227 -3.92 -4.13 -8.38
C ALA A 227 -5.08 -4.40 -7.41
N GLN A 228 -5.03 -3.85 -6.20
CA GLN A 228 -6.09 -3.96 -5.20
C GLN A 228 -7.39 -3.29 -5.66
N VAL A 229 -7.31 -2.04 -6.13
CA VAL A 229 -8.48 -1.32 -6.66
C VAL A 229 -9.11 -2.04 -7.85
N ASN A 230 -8.30 -2.54 -8.78
CA ASN A 230 -8.79 -3.31 -9.92
C ASN A 230 -9.47 -4.61 -9.49
N ALA A 231 -8.91 -5.31 -8.50
CA ALA A 231 -9.52 -6.53 -7.96
C ALA A 231 -10.86 -6.23 -7.26
N LEU A 232 -10.94 -5.15 -6.47
CA LEU A 232 -12.18 -4.68 -5.86
C LEU A 232 -13.24 -4.33 -6.92
N ALA A 233 -12.84 -3.62 -7.97
CA ALA A 233 -13.74 -3.26 -9.07
C ALA A 233 -14.27 -4.49 -9.81
N ARG A 234 -13.40 -5.48 -10.11
CA ARG A 234 -13.80 -6.75 -10.72
C ARG A 234 -14.76 -7.53 -9.82
N LEU A 235 -14.52 -7.55 -8.52
CA LEU A 235 -15.41 -8.19 -7.55
C LEU A 235 -16.80 -7.52 -7.55
N ALA A 236 -16.84 -6.18 -7.55
CA ALA A 236 -18.09 -5.42 -7.58
C ALA A 236 -18.90 -5.65 -8.86
N LEU A 237 -18.24 -5.76 -10.02
CA LEU A 237 -18.91 -6.06 -11.28
C LEU A 237 -19.49 -7.48 -11.29
N ARG A 238 -18.73 -8.48 -10.82
CA ARG A 238 -19.21 -9.86 -10.74
C ARG A 238 -20.37 -10.02 -9.76
N HIS A 239 -20.28 -9.39 -8.58
CA HIS A 239 -21.36 -9.41 -7.60
C HIS A 239 -22.64 -8.72 -8.13
N ARG A 240 -22.50 -7.57 -8.80
CA ARG A 240 -23.62 -6.91 -9.48
C ARG A 240 -24.30 -7.82 -10.50
N ALA A 241 -23.51 -8.55 -11.29
CA ALA A 241 -24.05 -9.52 -12.26
C ALA A 241 -24.78 -10.68 -11.55
N ALA A 242 -24.23 -11.19 -10.44
CA ALA A 242 -24.87 -12.23 -9.65
C ALA A 242 -26.21 -11.76 -9.05
N ILE A 243 -26.28 -10.53 -8.51
CA ILE A 243 -27.53 -9.95 -8.01
C ILE A 243 -28.56 -9.82 -9.14
N ALA A 244 -28.15 -9.38 -10.33
CA ALA A 244 -29.05 -9.25 -11.47
C ALA A 244 -29.65 -10.61 -11.87
N THR A 245 -28.81 -11.64 -12.01
CA THR A 245 -29.25 -13.01 -12.28
C THR A 245 -30.18 -13.55 -11.20
N TYR A 246 -29.89 -13.26 -9.91
CA TYR A 246 -30.78 -13.64 -8.82
C TYR A 246 -32.15 -12.97 -8.96
N LYS A 247 -32.20 -11.66 -9.25
CA LYS A 247 -33.46 -10.91 -9.44
C LYS A 247 -34.28 -11.38 -10.65
N GLU A 248 -33.64 -11.89 -11.70
CA GLU A 248 -34.33 -12.45 -12.88
C GLU A 248 -34.94 -13.85 -12.61
N ASN A 249 -34.37 -14.60 -11.66
CA ASN A 249 -34.76 -15.98 -11.35
C ASN A 249 -35.56 -16.13 -10.04
N ALA A 250 -35.75 -15.03 -9.29
CA ALA A 250 -36.53 -14.97 -8.04
C ALA A 250 -37.99 -14.59 -8.32
#